data_AF-A0A1Y3AU22-F1
#
_entry.id   AF-A0A1Y3AU22-F1
#
_cell.length_a   1.000
_cell.length_b   1.000
_cell.length_c   1.000
_cell.angle_alpha   90.00
_cell.angle_beta   90.00
_cell.angle_gamma   90.00
#
_symmetry.space_group_name_H-M   'P 1'
#
loop_
_entity.id
_entity.type
_entity.pdbx_description
1 polymer ?
#
loop_
_entity_poly.entity_id
_entity_poly.type
_entity_poly.pdbx_seq_one_letter_code
_entity_poly.pdbx_strand_id
1 'polypeptide(L)'
;MQFEHRNKRLRSLEENDGKNSSNSYPYWINFYTTPPDFKVSLQEIENMVSERLKILAVIDNLLRNAEKARGIYDVMISQINSVKCENNEKNFYTAGRSESTGKSFEARKRDHISHFLLRIYYCQNEELRRWFISRETELFKIRFIDSSLSNASSLEECLLYYGYKFEIVSTANNPDFH
;
A
#
# COMPACT_ATOMS: atom_id res chain seq x y z
N MET A 1 -25.81 6.48 -1.28
CA MET A 1 -25.33 6.84 -2.65
C MET A 1 -23.81 6.69 -2.87
N GLN A 2 -22.93 6.68 -1.85
CA GLN A 2 -21.49 6.42 -2.06
C GLN A 2 -21.12 4.93 -2.25
N PHE A 3 -21.96 4.00 -1.75
CA PHE A 3 -21.72 2.56 -1.86
C PHE A 3 -21.94 2.00 -3.28
N GLU A 4 -22.90 2.54 -4.05
CA GLU A 4 -23.16 2.08 -5.43
C GLU A 4 -22.03 2.40 -6.40
N HIS A 5 -21.40 3.57 -6.25
CA HIS A 5 -20.25 3.95 -7.07
C HIS A 5 -19.03 3.06 -6.82
N ARG A 6 -18.86 2.59 -5.58
CA ARG A 6 -17.80 1.65 -5.19
C ARG A 6 -18.04 0.26 -5.80
N ASN A 7 -19.29 -0.21 -5.83
CA ASN A 7 -19.68 -1.48 -6.44
C ASN A 7 -19.56 -1.49 -7.97
N LYS A 8 -19.81 -0.36 -8.66
CA LYS A 8 -19.56 -0.25 -10.11
C LYS A 8 -18.07 -0.38 -10.45
N ARG A 9 -17.18 0.22 -9.64
CA ARG A 9 -15.72 0.08 -9.81
C ARG A 9 -15.23 -1.35 -9.53
N LEU A 10 -15.78 -2.01 -8.51
CA LEU A 10 -15.50 -3.42 -8.21
C LEU A 10 -15.89 -4.34 -9.38
N ARG A 11 -17.08 -4.15 -9.97
CA ARG A 11 -17.50 -4.91 -11.15
C ARG A 11 -16.57 -4.72 -12.36
N SER A 12 -16.07 -3.51 -12.61
CA SER A 12 -15.11 -3.30 -13.71
C SER A 12 -13.74 -3.92 -13.48
N LEU A 13 -13.37 -4.18 -12.21
CA LEU A 13 -12.15 -4.92 -11.87
C LEU A 13 -12.38 -6.43 -12.03
N GLU A 14 -13.50 -6.94 -11.55
CA GLU A 14 -13.90 -8.36 -11.68
C GLU A 14 -14.16 -8.79 -13.14
N GLU A 15 -14.72 -7.91 -13.98
CA GLU A 15 -14.92 -8.16 -15.41
C GLU A 15 -13.59 -8.27 -16.19
N ASN A 16 -12.50 -7.68 -15.68
CA ASN A 16 -11.16 -7.80 -16.26
C ASN A 16 -10.42 -9.07 -15.79
N ASP A 17 -10.74 -9.62 -14.62
CA ASP A 17 -10.09 -10.83 -14.08
C ASP A 17 -10.52 -12.14 -14.80
N GLY A 18 -11.62 -12.11 -15.56
CA GLY A 18 -12.12 -13.27 -16.31
C GLY A 18 -11.28 -13.72 -17.51
N LYS A 19 -10.27 -12.93 -17.90
CA LYS A 19 -9.33 -13.26 -18.98
C LYS A 19 -7.98 -12.63 -18.68
N ASN A 20 -7.18 -13.28 -17.82
CA ASN A 20 -5.72 -13.43 -17.98
C ASN A 20 -5.14 -14.09 -16.73
N SER A 21 -4.35 -15.14 -16.90
CA SER A 21 -3.42 -15.64 -15.89
C SER A 21 -2.23 -14.66 -15.71
N SER A 22 -2.52 -13.37 -15.58
CA SER A 22 -1.57 -12.28 -15.41
C SER A 22 -1.46 -11.93 -13.93
N ASN A 23 -0.24 -12.07 -13.40
CA ASN A 23 0.22 -11.62 -12.08
C ASN A 23 -0.78 -10.78 -11.25
N SER A 24 -1.46 -11.40 -10.27
CA SER A 24 -2.51 -10.76 -9.44
C SER A 24 -2.05 -9.51 -8.68
N TYR A 25 -0.74 -9.32 -8.51
CA TYR A 25 -0.15 -8.10 -7.93
C TYR A 25 0.90 -7.50 -8.88
N PRO A 26 0.48 -6.81 -9.96
CA PRO A 26 1.41 -6.26 -10.93
C PRO A 26 2.21 -5.08 -10.36
N TYR A 27 1.60 -4.28 -9.48
CA TYR A 27 2.21 -3.09 -8.88
C TYR A 27 2.45 -3.25 -7.37
N TRP A 28 3.41 -2.50 -6.85
CA TRP A 28 3.72 -2.45 -5.42
C TRP A 28 2.66 -1.70 -4.60
N ILE A 29 2.03 -0.69 -5.19
CA ILE A 29 0.94 0.06 -4.53
C ILE A 29 -0.36 -0.70 -4.69
N ASN A 30 -1.04 -0.92 -3.55
CA ASN A 30 -2.34 -1.57 -3.49
C ASN A 30 -3.36 -0.67 -2.78
N PHE A 31 -4.58 -0.61 -3.32
CA PHE A 31 -5.71 0.17 -2.79
C PHE A 31 -6.65 -0.67 -1.91
N TYR A 32 -6.36 -1.97 -1.76
CA TYR A 32 -7.07 -2.90 -0.87
C TYR A 32 -8.59 -2.90 -1.12
N THR A 33 -8.98 -2.95 -2.39
CA THR A 33 -10.37 -2.86 -2.87
C THR A 33 -11.12 -4.17 -2.69
N THR A 34 -10.50 -5.28 -3.07
CA THR A 34 -11.06 -6.64 -3.02
C THR A 34 -10.45 -7.42 -1.86
N PRO A 35 -11.22 -8.22 -1.12
CA PRO A 35 -10.68 -9.06 -0.07
C PRO A 35 -9.81 -10.19 -0.67
N PRO A 36 -8.70 -10.58 -0.01
CA PRO A 36 -7.87 -11.70 -0.43
C PRO A 36 -8.59 -13.04 -0.24
N ASP A 37 -8.43 -13.96 -1.19
CA ASP A 37 -9.04 -15.30 -1.20
C ASP A 37 -8.05 -16.46 -0.94
N PHE A 38 -6.85 -16.12 -0.45
CA PHE A 38 -5.78 -17.09 -0.21
C PHE A 38 -6.02 -17.94 1.04
N LYS A 39 -5.62 -19.22 0.95
CA LYS A 39 -5.48 -20.09 2.12
C LYS A 39 -4.09 -19.87 2.74
N VAL A 40 -4.05 -19.54 4.03
CA VAL A 40 -2.83 -19.29 4.80
C VAL A 40 -2.92 -20.00 6.15
N SER A 41 -1.79 -20.47 6.66
CA SER A 41 -1.69 -21.07 8.00
C SER A 41 -1.74 -20.01 9.10
N LEU A 42 -2.06 -20.43 10.33
CA LEU A 42 -2.09 -19.53 11.49
C LEU A 42 -0.74 -18.88 11.75
N GLN A 43 0.36 -19.64 11.65
CA GLN A 43 1.71 -19.10 11.84
C GLN A 43 2.03 -18.01 10.81
N GLU A 44 1.66 -18.23 9.54
CA GLU A 44 1.88 -17.22 8.51
C GLU A 44 1.04 -15.95 8.77
N ILE A 45 -0.20 -16.11 9.26
CA ILE A 45 -1.05 -15.00 9.70
C ILE A 45 -0.36 -14.18 10.80
N GLU A 46 0.14 -14.83 11.84
CA GLU A 46 0.82 -14.17 12.94
C GLU A 46 2.05 -13.40 12.45
N ASN A 47 2.86 -14.02 11.60
CA ASN A 47 4.06 -13.40 11.04
C ASN A 47 3.71 -12.17 10.19
N MET A 48 2.70 -12.28 9.31
CA MET A 48 2.23 -11.18 8.46
C MET A 48 1.66 -10.01 9.27
N VAL A 49 0.89 -10.30 10.32
CA VAL A 49 0.30 -9.29 11.21
C VAL A 49 1.38 -8.62 12.07
N SER A 50 2.28 -9.41 12.67
CA SER A 50 3.44 -8.95 13.45
C SER A 50 4.31 -7.99 12.63
N GLU A 51 4.61 -8.36 11.38
CA GLU A 51 5.37 -7.54 10.45
C GLU A 51 4.69 -6.20 10.16
N ARG A 52 3.38 -6.20 9.86
CA ARG A 52 2.63 -4.95 9.59
C ARG A 52 2.57 -4.05 10.82
N LEU A 53 2.30 -4.62 11.99
CA LEU A 53 2.24 -3.87 13.25
C LEU A 53 3.58 -3.21 13.58
N LYS A 54 4.72 -3.88 13.34
CA LYS A 54 6.05 -3.28 13.51
C LYS A 54 6.24 -2.05 12.60
N ILE A 55 5.81 -2.14 11.34
CA ILE A 55 5.86 -1.00 10.40
C ILE A 55 4.95 0.14 10.87
N LEU A 56 3.70 -0.16 11.27
CA LEU A 56 2.78 0.87 11.78
C LEU A 56 3.28 1.50 13.08
N ALA A 57 3.98 0.74 13.94
CA ALA A 57 4.59 1.26 15.16
C ALA A 57 5.73 2.24 14.87
N VAL A 58 6.57 1.96 13.86
CA VAL A 58 7.59 2.92 13.40
C VAL A 58 6.94 4.22 12.94
N ILE A 59 5.86 4.13 12.16
CA ILE A 59 5.10 5.29 11.70
C ILE A 59 4.48 6.03 12.90
N ASP A 60 3.88 5.32 13.86
CA ASP A 60 3.28 5.92 15.07
C ASP A 60 4.30 6.70 15.88
N ASN A 61 5.47 6.11 16.14
CA ASN A 61 6.54 6.74 16.90
C ASN A 61 7.06 7.99 16.19
N LEU A 62 7.27 7.92 14.88
CA LEU A 62 7.75 9.05 14.10
C LEU A 62 6.71 10.17 14.03
N LEU A 63 5.42 9.84 13.90
CA LEU A 63 4.35 10.85 13.91
C LEU A 63 4.19 11.55 15.27
N ARG A 64 4.49 10.87 16.37
CA ARG A 64 4.48 11.49 17.72
C ARG A 64 5.68 12.42 17.94
N ASN A 65 6.83 12.07 17.37
CA ASN A 65 8.09 12.79 17.54
C ASN A 65 8.35 13.82 16.42
N ALA A 66 7.47 13.92 15.43
CA ALA A 66 7.64 14.78 14.27
C ALA A 66 7.48 16.26 14.63
N GLU A 67 8.60 16.93 14.91
CA GLU A 67 8.70 18.33 14.51
C GLU A 67 8.68 18.37 12.97
N LYS A 68 7.84 19.22 12.38
CA LYS A 68 7.56 19.29 10.94
C LYS A 68 8.77 19.76 10.12
N ALA A 69 9.83 18.96 10.09
CA ALA A 69 11.04 19.24 9.33
C ALA A 69 10.91 18.69 7.89
N ARG A 70 11.51 19.42 6.94
CA ARG A 70 11.75 18.91 5.58
C ARG A 70 12.57 17.61 5.68
N GLY A 71 12.19 16.57 4.95
CA GLY A 71 12.90 15.28 4.92
C GLY A 71 12.38 14.20 5.88
N ILE A 72 11.25 14.43 6.56
CA ILE A 72 10.64 13.41 7.45
C ILE A 72 10.34 12.09 6.72
N TYR A 73 9.93 12.16 5.45
CA TYR A 73 9.63 10.99 4.65
C TYR A 73 10.87 10.13 4.37
N ASP A 74 12.04 10.73 4.16
CA ASP A 74 13.29 9.99 3.96
C ASP A 74 13.69 9.24 5.23
N VAL A 75 13.52 9.88 6.40
CA VAL A 75 13.73 9.24 7.69
C VAL A 75 12.73 8.09 7.88
N MET A 76 11.45 8.30 7.61
CA MET A 76 10.43 7.24 7.68
C MET A 76 10.77 6.05 6.78
N ILE A 77 11.15 6.29 5.53
CA ILE A 77 11.53 5.25 4.57
C ILE A 77 12.74 4.48 5.11
N SER A 78 13.78 5.17 5.61
CA SER A 78 14.97 4.51 6.16
C SER A 78 14.64 3.63 7.38
N GLN A 79 13.79 4.12 8.29
CA GLN A 79 13.38 3.39 9.49
C GLN A 79 12.51 2.18 9.14
N ILE A 80 11.55 2.34 8.21
CA ILE A 80 10.73 1.22 7.71
C ILE A 80 11.61 0.17 7.04
N ASN A 81 12.58 0.56 6.21
CA ASN A 81 13.51 -0.38 5.57
C ASN A 81 14.40 -1.14 6.59
N SER A 82 14.61 -0.57 7.78
CA SER A 82 15.36 -1.23 8.86
C SER A 82 14.55 -2.29 9.61
N VAL A 83 13.22 -2.27 9.49
CA VAL A 83 12.34 -3.28 10.09
C VAL A 83 12.56 -4.61 9.39
N LYS A 84 13.05 -5.60 10.15
CA LYS A 84 13.20 -6.98 9.65
C LYS A 84 11.94 -7.79 9.94
N CYS A 85 11.61 -8.70 9.02
CA CYS A 85 10.64 -9.75 9.31
C CYS A 85 11.30 -10.85 10.18
N GLU A 86 10.51 -11.80 10.68
CA GLU A 86 10.98 -12.82 11.64
C GLU A 86 12.14 -13.68 11.11
N ASN A 87 12.19 -13.90 9.79
CA ASN A 87 13.26 -14.64 9.13
C ASN A 87 14.51 -13.81 8.84
N ASN A 88 14.65 -12.61 9.42
CA ASN A 88 15.70 -11.62 9.11
C ASN A 88 15.75 -11.18 7.63
N GLU A 89 14.72 -11.48 6.86
CA GLU A 89 14.59 -11.02 5.47
C GLU A 89 14.02 -9.58 5.41
N LYS A 90 14.01 -9.04 4.19
CA LYS A 90 13.39 -7.74 3.90
C LYS A 90 11.90 -7.81 4.16
N ASN A 91 11.36 -6.78 4.80
CA ASN A 91 9.92 -6.69 5.04
C ASN A 91 9.12 -6.52 3.74
N PHE A 92 7.79 -6.66 3.80
CA PHE A 92 6.91 -6.58 2.63
C PHE A 92 6.95 -5.22 1.94
N TYR A 93 7.24 -4.12 2.66
CA TYR A 93 7.39 -2.80 2.06
C TYR A 93 8.62 -2.79 1.14
N THR A 94 9.78 -3.21 1.63
CA THR A 94 11.02 -3.23 0.85
C THR A 94 11.05 -4.33 -0.21
N ALA A 95 10.54 -5.52 0.11
CA ALA A 95 10.52 -6.67 -0.79
C ALA A 95 9.49 -6.50 -1.93
N GLY A 96 8.35 -5.85 -1.65
CA GLY A 96 7.30 -5.58 -2.64
C GLY A 96 7.73 -4.62 -3.76
N ARG A 97 8.74 -3.77 -3.50
CA ARG A 97 9.37 -2.87 -4.47
C ARG A 97 10.25 -3.59 -5.49
N SER A 98 10.76 -4.78 -5.17
CA SER A 98 11.70 -5.49 -6.06
C SER A 98 11.03 -5.89 -7.37
N GLU A 99 11.76 -5.80 -8.48
CA GLU A 99 11.33 -6.34 -9.78
C GLU A 99 11.46 -7.88 -9.86
N SER A 100 12.08 -8.51 -8.85
CA SER A 100 12.16 -9.98 -8.79
C SER A 100 10.76 -10.57 -8.60
N THR A 101 10.24 -11.21 -9.65
CA THR A 101 8.81 -11.54 -9.78
C THR A 101 8.30 -12.44 -8.66
N GLY A 102 9.11 -13.42 -8.22
CA GLY A 102 8.69 -14.37 -7.17
C GLY A 102 8.65 -13.79 -5.75
N LYS A 103 9.72 -13.11 -5.32
CA LYS A 103 9.80 -12.55 -3.94
C LYS A 103 8.92 -11.32 -3.76
N SER A 104 8.77 -10.51 -4.81
CA SER A 104 7.89 -9.34 -4.79
C SER A 104 6.41 -9.72 -4.74
N PHE A 105 6.00 -10.77 -5.47
CA PHE A 105 4.64 -11.28 -5.42
C PHE A 105 4.26 -11.74 -4.00
N GLU A 106 5.10 -12.58 -3.37
CA GLU A 106 4.82 -13.05 -2.00
C GLU A 106 4.81 -11.88 -1.00
N ALA A 107 5.70 -10.91 -1.15
CA ALA A 107 5.67 -9.69 -0.32
C ALA A 107 4.35 -8.90 -0.49
N ARG A 108 3.89 -8.68 -1.73
CA ARG A 108 2.63 -7.98 -2.02
C ARG A 108 1.41 -8.76 -1.52
N LYS A 109 1.44 -10.09 -1.61
CA LYS A 109 0.41 -10.97 -1.04
C LYS A 109 0.37 -10.87 0.49
N ARG A 110 1.52 -10.93 1.17
CA ARG A 110 1.59 -10.76 2.63
C ARG A 110 1.09 -9.38 3.08
N ASP A 111 1.45 -8.33 2.34
CA ASP A 111 0.93 -6.99 2.54
C ASP A 111 -0.60 -6.94 2.40
N HIS A 112 -1.15 -7.54 1.35
CA HIS A 112 -2.60 -7.55 1.12
C HIS A 112 -3.35 -8.27 2.25
N ILE A 113 -2.89 -9.46 2.63
CA ILE A 113 -3.53 -10.27 3.68
C ILE A 113 -3.45 -9.58 5.04
N SER A 114 -2.27 -9.09 5.44
CA SER A 114 -2.08 -8.40 6.72
C SER A 114 -2.97 -7.16 6.86
N HIS A 115 -3.18 -6.39 5.78
CA HIS A 115 -4.09 -5.24 5.80
C HIS A 115 -5.53 -5.65 6.16
N PHE A 116 -6.07 -6.67 5.50
CA PHE A 116 -7.43 -7.13 5.74
C PHE A 116 -7.61 -7.78 7.12
N LEU A 117 -6.63 -8.53 7.59
CA LEU A 117 -6.64 -9.10 8.95
C LEU A 117 -6.68 -8.00 10.01
N LEU A 118 -5.84 -6.96 9.87
CA LEU A 118 -5.87 -5.83 10.78
C LEU A 118 -7.17 -5.03 10.70
N ARG A 119 -7.81 -4.93 9.53
CA ARG A 119 -9.14 -4.32 9.43
C ARG A 119 -10.19 -5.03 10.29
N ILE A 120 -10.15 -6.36 10.35
CA ILE A 120 -11.05 -7.15 11.20
C ILE A 120 -10.76 -6.89 12.67
N TYR A 121 -9.48 -6.82 13.05
CA TYR A 121 -9.09 -6.56 14.43
C TYR A 121 -9.44 -5.14 14.90
N TYR A 122 -9.09 -4.11 14.12
CA TYR A 122 -9.25 -2.70 14.51
C TYR A 122 -10.66 -2.14 14.25
N CYS A 123 -11.61 -2.91 13.70
CA CYS A 123 -12.98 -2.42 13.48
C CYS A 123 -13.85 -2.34 14.75
N GLN A 124 -13.36 -2.88 15.87
CA GLN A 124 -14.11 -3.09 17.12
C GLN A 124 -14.67 -1.80 17.74
N ASN A 125 -13.89 -0.72 17.74
CA ASN A 125 -14.32 0.57 18.28
C ASN A 125 -13.78 1.74 17.45
N GLU A 126 -14.31 2.93 17.69
CA GLU A 126 -13.99 4.08 16.86
C GLU A 126 -12.54 4.56 17.01
N GLU A 127 -12.00 4.53 18.23
CA GLU A 127 -10.63 4.94 18.52
C GLU A 127 -9.62 4.07 17.76
N LEU A 128 -9.78 2.74 17.83
CA LEU A 128 -8.98 1.77 17.09
C LEU A 128 -9.08 1.98 15.58
N ARG A 129 -10.29 2.22 15.06
CA ARG A 129 -10.49 2.52 13.63
C ARG A 129 -9.76 3.79 13.21
N ARG A 130 -9.89 4.87 13.98
CA ARG A 130 -9.23 6.15 13.69
C ARG A 130 -7.71 6.00 13.72
N TRP A 131 -7.18 5.29 14.71
CA TRP A 131 -5.75 4.99 14.81
C TRP A 131 -5.26 4.21 13.60
N PHE A 132 -5.92 3.10 13.26
CA PHE A 132 -5.54 2.25 12.13
C PHE A 132 -5.59 3.01 10.80
N ILE A 133 -6.69 3.73 10.52
CA ILE A 133 -6.82 4.53 9.30
C ILE A 133 -5.73 5.59 9.22
N SER A 134 -5.42 6.28 10.31
CA SER A 134 -4.38 7.31 10.35
C SER A 134 -3.02 6.74 9.95
N ARG A 135 -2.62 5.59 10.53
CA ARG A 135 -1.32 4.97 10.26
C ARG A 135 -1.23 4.33 8.87
N GLU A 136 -2.28 3.65 8.42
CA GLU A 136 -2.36 3.10 7.06
C GLU A 136 -2.34 4.20 5.99
N THR A 137 -3.03 5.33 6.24
CA THR A 137 -3.00 6.48 5.33
C THR A 137 -1.59 7.03 5.20
N GLU A 138 -0.86 7.13 6.31
CA GLU A 138 0.54 7.60 6.25
C GLU A 138 1.46 6.60 5.55
N LEU A 139 1.29 5.29 5.81
CA LEU A 139 2.00 4.24 5.08
C LEU A 139 1.75 4.32 3.57
N PHE A 140 0.51 4.59 3.15
CA PHE A 140 0.16 4.78 1.76
C PHE A 140 0.84 6.02 1.16
N LYS A 141 0.86 7.16 1.87
CA LYS A 141 1.58 8.36 1.40
C LYS A 141 3.07 8.09 1.22
N ILE A 142 3.69 7.40 2.18
CA ILE A 142 5.11 7.04 2.09
C ILE A 142 5.38 6.22 0.82
N ARG A 143 4.55 5.20 0.55
CA ARG A 143 4.66 4.40 -0.70
C ARG A 143 4.47 5.24 -1.95
N PHE A 144 3.50 6.14 -1.94
CA PHE A 144 3.20 7.00 -3.07
C PHE A 144 4.38 7.94 -3.38
N ILE A 145 4.95 8.58 -2.36
CA ILE A 145 6.13 9.44 -2.49
C ILE A 145 7.33 8.63 -3.00
N ASP A 146 7.64 7.48 -2.38
CA ASP A 146 8.77 6.63 -2.79
C ASP A 146 8.61 6.12 -4.23
N SER A 147 7.39 5.75 -4.63
CA SER A 147 7.10 5.35 -6.02
C SER A 147 7.28 6.51 -7.00
N SER A 148 6.83 7.71 -6.66
CA SER A 148 6.97 8.90 -7.51
C SER A 148 8.43 9.28 -7.74
N LEU A 149 9.28 9.12 -6.72
CA LEU A 149 10.72 9.39 -6.79
C LEU A 149 11.47 8.33 -7.60
N SER A 150 10.98 7.09 -7.59
CA SER A 150 11.68 5.96 -8.19
C SER A 150 11.35 5.75 -9.65
N ASN A 151 10.05 5.72 -10.00
CA ASN A 151 9.60 5.38 -11.35
C ASN A 151 8.19 5.95 -11.60
N ALA A 152 8.14 7.15 -12.18
CA ALA A 152 6.89 7.84 -12.47
C ALA A 152 5.98 7.07 -13.44
N SER A 153 6.56 6.43 -14.47
CA SER A 153 5.80 5.64 -15.45
C SER A 153 5.07 4.45 -14.80
N SER A 154 5.70 3.77 -13.85
CA SER A 154 5.06 2.67 -13.12
C SER A 154 3.90 3.15 -12.24
N LEU A 155 4.00 4.37 -11.69
CA LEU A 155 2.92 4.97 -10.90
C LEU A 155 1.72 5.33 -11.79
N GLU A 156 1.98 5.86 -12.99
CA GLU A 156 0.94 6.17 -13.98
C GLU A 156 0.17 4.92 -14.40
N GLU A 157 0.89 3.86 -14.77
CA GLU A 157 0.29 2.56 -15.12
C GLU A 157 -0.51 1.97 -13.95
N CYS A 158 0.00 2.08 -12.72
CA CYS A 158 -0.70 1.66 -11.51
C CYS A 158 -2.01 2.43 -11.32
N LEU A 159 -2.01 3.75 -11.46
CA LEU A 159 -3.22 4.56 -11.33
C LEU A 159 -4.26 4.22 -12.41
N LEU A 160 -3.82 4.01 -13.66
CA LEU A 160 -4.67 3.55 -14.75
C LEU A 160 -5.26 2.16 -14.46
N TYR A 161 -4.47 1.24 -13.91
CA TYR A 161 -4.92 -0.10 -13.50
C TYR A 161 -6.06 -0.06 -12.48
N TYR A 162 -5.99 0.86 -11.51
CA TYR A 162 -7.08 1.07 -10.55
C TYR A 162 -8.25 1.93 -11.10
N GLY A 163 -8.23 2.26 -12.39
CA GLY A 163 -9.31 2.98 -13.08
C GLY A 163 -9.31 4.49 -12.85
N TYR A 164 -8.20 5.08 -12.40
CA TYR A 164 -8.07 6.52 -12.30
C TYR A 164 -7.66 7.11 -13.65
N LYS A 165 -8.52 7.96 -14.20
CA LYS A 165 -8.22 8.74 -15.41
C LYS A 165 -7.64 10.09 -14.99
N PHE A 166 -6.47 10.43 -15.50
CA PHE A 166 -5.82 11.71 -15.28
C PHE A 166 -5.17 12.17 -16.59
N GLU A 167 -4.99 13.48 -16.72
CA GLU A 167 -4.31 14.10 -17.86
C GLU A 167 -3.10 14.85 -17.33
N ILE A 168 -1.93 14.62 -17.94
CA ILE A 168 -0.72 15.35 -17.57
C ILE A 168 -0.79 16.71 -18.23
N VAL A 169 -1.05 17.74 -17.43
CA VAL A 169 -1.00 19.12 -17.91
C VAL A 169 0.47 19.54 -17.99
N SER A 170 0.98 19.65 -19.21
CA SER A 170 2.31 20.22 -19.46
C SER A 170 2.30 21.70 -19.08
N THR A 171 3.29 22.15 -18.30
CA THR A 171 3.47 23.55 -17.87
C THR A 171 3.64 24.52 -19.05
N ALA A 172 3.94 24.03 -20.25
CA ALA A 172 4.02 24.84 -21.47
C ALA A 172 2.68 25.37 -21.98
N ASN A 173 1.55 24.77 -21.59
CA ASN A 173 0.23 25.10 -22.14
C ASN A 173 -0.67 25.91 -21.20
N ASN A 174 -0.15 26.37 -20.05
CA ASN A 174 -0.98 27.08 -19.07
C ASN A 174 -0.30 28.38 -18.59
N PRO A 175 -0.68 29.55 -19.15
CA PRO A 175 -0.10 30.84 -18.78
C PRO A 175 -0.51 31.30 -17.36
N ASP A 176 -1.39 30.58 -16.68
CA ASP A 176 -1.94 30.96 -15.36
C ASP A 176 -1.11 30.47 -14.16
N PHE A 177 0.03 29.80 -14.39
CA PHE A 177 0.98 29.40 -13.34
C PHE A 177 2.31 30.16 -13.46
N HIS A 178 2.26 31.48 -13.31
CA HIS A 178 3.42 32.33 -13.05
C HIS A 178 3.14 33.29 -11.89
#